data_AF-A0A2N5KGT8-F1
#
_entry.id   AF-A0A2N5KGT8-F1
#
_cell.length_a   1.000
_cell.length_b   1.000
_cell.length_c   1.000
_cell.angle_alpha   90.00
_cell.angle_beta   90.00
_cell.angle_gamma   90.00
#
_symmetry.space_group_name_H-M   'P 1'
#
loop_
_entity.id
_entity.type
_entity.pdbx_description
1 polymer ?
#
loop_
_entity_poly.entity_id
_entity_poly.type
_entity_poly.pdbx_seq_one_letter_code
_entity_poly.pdbx_strand_id
1 'polypeptide(L)'
;MTDLERSLVESLITAASPLYWQLIFAVALVVGYFFWSRLYFQVLDPAVRDRIGAALGLKLIWVLRHSASYQTAFEWGSVRYHRWSWGIALEHQRTFLRDGLVVVLSLVCVNIIAGLWPLAVFLVVALELKALAYVTFFPTCCAMLALYAIFWSGRYEVAGMREAGPPKISES
;
A
#
# COMPACT_ATOMS: atom_id res chain seq x y z
N MET A 1 -26.96 27.78 -17.29
CA MET A 1 -25.76 26.97 -17.48
C MET A 1 -24.88 27.69 -18.50
N THR A 2 -23.69 28.13 -18.10
CA THR A 2 -22.76 28.87 -18.96
C THR A 2 -21.97 27.92 -19.88
N ASP A 3 -21.40 28.43 -20.97
CA ASP A 3 -20.58 27.61 -21.88
C ASP A 3 -19.32 27.03 -21.20
N LEU A 4 -18.82 27.74 -20.18
CA LEU A 4 -17.75 27.25 -19.31
C LEU A 4 -18.20 26.02 -18.49
N GLU A 5 -19.38 26.08 -17.89
CA GLU A 5 -19.95 24.93 -17.16
C GLU A 5 -20.20 23.74 -18.08
N ARG A 6 -20.66 24.00 -19.32
CA ARG A 6 -20.90 22.94 -20.31
C ARG A 6 -19.60 22.26 -20.75
N SER A 7 -18.53 23.01 -21.01
CA SER A 7 -17.22 22.45 -21.37
C SER A 7 -16.55 21.71 -20.21
N LEU A 8 -16.70 22.19 -18.97
CA LEU A 8 -16.24 21.49 -17.77
C LEU A 8 -16.98 20.16 -17.59
N VAL A 9 -18.30 20.17 -17.68
CA VAL A 9 -19.10 18.94 -17.62
C VAL A 9 -18.68 18.01 -18.75
N GLU A 10 -18.61 18.46 -20.00
CA GLU A 10 -18.16 17.63 -21.12
C GLU A 10 -16.78 17.02 -20.85
N SER A 11 -15.80 17.77 -20.34
CA SER A 11 -14.46 17.25 -19.99
C SER A 11 -14.47 16.22 -18.85
N LEU A 12 -15.43 16.32 -17.92
CA LEU A 12 -15.58 15.40 -16.79
C LEU A 12 -16.20 14.06 -17.18
N ILE A 13 -16.97 14.01 -18.27
CA ILE A 13 -17.65 12.82 -18.79
C ILE A 13 -17.11 12.31 -20.14
N THR A 14 -16.26 13.07 -20.83
CA THR A 14 -15.64 12.62 -22.10
C THR A 14 -14.52 11.64 -21.83
N ALA A 15 -14.89 10.37 -21.69
CA ALA A 15 -14.00 9.27 -22.03
C ALA A 15 -14.26 8.84 -23.47
N ALA A 16 -13.27 8.18 -24.08
CA ALA A 16 -13.47 7.52 -25.37
C ALA A 16 -14.46 6.33 -25.28
N SER A 17 -14.70 5.83 -24.06
CA SER A 17 -15.49 4.62 -23.78
C SER A 17 -16.85 4.93 -23.13
N PRO A 18 -17.91 4.16 -23.44
CA PRO A 18 -19.18 4.23 -22.73
C PRO A 18 -19.05 3.98 -21.23
N LEU A 19 -19.89 4.63 -20.41
CA LEU A 19 -19.81 4.55 -18.94
C LEU A 19 -19.84 3.11 -18.40
N TYR A 20 -20.65 2.21 -18.99
CA TYR A 20 -20.71 0.82 -18.55
C TYR A 20 -19.37 0.08 -18.74
N TRP A 21 -18.63 0.37 -19.83
CA TRP A 21 -17.29 -0.18 -20.05
C TRP A 21 -16.28 0.39 -19.05
N GLN A 22 -16.39 1.68 -18.70
CA GLN A 22 -15.56 2.30 -17.67
C GLN A 22 -15.75 1.63 -16.30
N LEU A 23 -17.00 1.34 -15.93
CA LEU A 23 -17.32 0.66 -14.68
C LEU A 23 -16.78 -0.78 -14.66
N ILE A 24 -16.96 -1.53 -15.75
CA ILE A 24 -16.42 -2.90 -15.86
C ILE A 24 -14.89 -2.87 -15.72
N PHE A 25 -14.22 -1.95 -16.41
CA PHE A 25 -12.78 -1.79 -16.33
C PHE A 25 -12.32 -1.43 -14.92
N ALA A 26 -12.93 -0.42 -14.30
CA ALA A 26 -12.65 -0.01 -12.92
C ALA A 26 -12.80 -1.17 -11.92
N VAL A 27 -13.90 -1.94 -12.01
CA VAL A 27 -14.11 -3.11 -11.15
C VAL A 27 -13.05 -4.17 -11.39
N ALA A 28 -12.75 -4.50 -12.66
CA ALA A 28 -11.73 -5.48 -13.01
C ALA A 28 -10.35 -5.10 -12.43
N LEU A 29 -10.03 -3.81 -12.41
CA LEU A 29 -8.78 -3.30 -11.85
C LEU A 29 -8.74 -3.36 -10.33
N VAL A 30 -9.80 -2.95 -9.65
CA VAL A 30 -9.89 -3.05 -8.18
C VAL A 30 -9.75 -4.51 -7.75
N VAL A 31 -10.44 -5.42 -8.45
CA VAL A 31 -10.36 -6.87 -8.22
C VAL A 31 -8.95 -7.40 -8.53
N GLY A 32 -8.36 -7.01 -9.66
CA GLY A 32 -6.99 -7.38 -10.03
C GLY A 32 -5.96 -6.89 -9.00
N TYR A 33 -6.12 -5.66 -8.51
CA TYR A 33 -5.26 -5.08 -7.47
C TYR A 33 -5.41 -5.80 -6.13
N PHE A 34 -6.63 -6.20 -5.77
CA PHE A 34 -6.88 -7.03 -4.60
C PHE A 34 -6.16 -8.38 -4.71
N PHE A 35 -6.26 -9.07 -5.84
CA PHE A 35 -5.57 -10.34 -6.07
C PHE A 35 -4.05 -10.18 -6.11
N TRP A 36 -3.55 -9.11 -6.74
CA TRP A 36 -2.13 -8.77 -6.74
C TRP A 36 -1.63 -8.56 -5.31
N SER A 37 -2.33 -7.74 -4.52
CA SER A 37 -1.98 -7.49 -3.13
C SER A 37 -1.97 -8.81 -2.34
N ARG A 38 -2.99 -9.64 -2.51
CA ARG A 38 -3.06 -10.95 -1.86
C ARG A 38 -1.89 -11.85 -2.26
N LEU A 39 -1.60 -11.97 -3.56
CA LEU A 39 -0.47 -12.75 -4.08
C LEU A 39 0.86 -12.24 -3.52
N TYR A 40 1.06 -10.92 -3.54
CA TYR A 40 2.26 -10.30 -3.02
C TYR A 40 2.45 -10.65 -1.56
N PHE A 41 1.48 -10.32 -0.71
CA PHE A 41 1.64 -10.50 0.73
C PHE A 41 1.66 -11.98 1.16
N GLN A 42 0.90 -12.86 0.51
CA GLN A 42 0.83 -14.28 0.91
C GLN A 42 1.98 -15.13 0.37
N VAL A 43 2.48 -14.82 -0.84
CA VAL A 43 3.41 -15.69 -1.55
C VAL A 43 4.75 -15.01 -1.77
N LEU A 44 4.75 -13.79 -2.33
CA LEU A 44 5.99 -13.12 -2.71
C LEU A 44 6.72 -12.54 -1.51
N ASP A 45 6.03 -11.90 -0.57
CA ASP A 45 6.61 -11.23 0.58
C ASP A 45 7.41 -12.20 1.48
N PRO A 46 6.90 -13.39 1.87
CA PRO A 46 7.72 -14.38 2.58
C PRO A 46 8.97 -14.78 1.79
N ALA A 47 8.82 -15.12 0.50
CA ALA A 47 9.93 -15.56 -0.33
C ALA A 47 10.99 -14.46 -0.54
N VAL A 48 10.57 -13.21 -0.71
CA VAL A 48 11.45 -12.06 -0.87
C VAL A 48 12.15 -11.76 0.46
N ARG A 49 11.42 -11.76 1.59
CA ARG A 49 12.01 -11.58 2.93
C ARG A 49 13.05 -12.65 3.24
N ASP A 50 12.75 -13.91 2.94
CA ASP A 50 13.67 -15.02 3.19
C ASP A 50 14.92 -14.93 2.31
N ARG A 51 14.78 -14.60 1.03
CA ARG A 51 15.92 -14.42 0.11
C ARG A 51 16.79 -13.24 0.49
N ILE A 52 16.19 -12.09 0.80
CA ILE A 52 16.93 -10.90 1.23
C ILE A 52 17.57 -11.15 2.59
N GLY A 53 16.85 -11.78 3.51
CA GLY A 53 17.36 -12.17 4.82
C GLY A 53 18.58 -13.08 4.70
N ALA A 54 18.48 -14.14 3.88
CA ALA A 54 19.61 -15.04 3.61
C ALA A 54 20.81 -14.31 3.01
N ALA A 55 20.60 -13.41 2.04
CA ALA A 55 21.66 -12.62 1.42
C ALA A 55 22.37 -11.68 2.42
N LEU A 56 21.64 -11.18 3.42
CA LEU A 56 22.19 -10.29 4.45
C LEU A 56 22.67 -11.04 5.71
N GLY A 57 22.46 -12.36 5.79
CA GLY A 57 22.69 -13.15 7.00
C GLY A 57 21.77 -12.77 8.17
N LEU A 58 20.55 -12.29 7.88
CA LEU A 58 19.57 -11.79 8.83
C LEU A 58 18.26 -12.57 8.73
N LYS A 59 17.58 -12.75 9.87
CA LYS A 59 16.18 -13.21 9.87
C LYS A 59 15.25 -12.00 9.85
N LEU A 60 14.56 -11.79 8.73
CA LEU A 60 13.61 -10.68 8.56
C LEU A 60 12.20 -11.11 8.97
N ILE A 61 11.55 -10.31 9.81
CA ILE A 61 10.18 -10.54 10.29
C ILE A 61 9.33 -9.29 10.11
N TRP A 62 8.01 -9.45 10.19
CA TRP A 62 7.11 -8.31 10.32
C TRP A 62 7.19 -7.74 11.74
N VAL A 63 7.36 -6.43 11.84
CA VAL A 63 7.40 -5.70 13.09
C VAL A 63 6.41 -4.54 13.02
N LEU A 64 5.60 -4.41 14.07
CA LEU A 64 4.71 -3.28 14.25
C LEU A 64 5.52 -2.07 14.73
N ARG A 65 5.68 -1.07 13.86
CA ARG A 65 6.30 0.20 14.22
C ARG A 65 5.22 1.20 14.60
N HIS A 66 5.51 1.93 15.67
CA HIS A 66 4.73 3.09 16.08
C HIS A 66 5.36 4.31 15.41
N SER A 67 4.60 5.04 14.59
CA SER A 67 5.06 6.38 14.20
C SER A 67 4.84 7.35 15.37
N ALA A 68 5.64 8.42 15.41
CA ALA A 68 5.40 9.54 16.31
C ALA A 68 3.95 10.03 16.17
N SER A 69 3.36 10.48 17.28
CA SER A 69 2.06 11.15 17.28
C SER A 69 2.19 12.47 16.51
N TYR A 70 1.69 12.53 15.29
CA TYR A 70 1.56 13.79 14.58
C TYR A 70 0.32 14.49 15.11
N GLN A 71 0.47 15.34 16.14
CA GLN A 71 -0.58 16.30 16.48
C GLN A 71 -0.68 17.31 15.35
N THR A 72 -1.57 17.07 14.40
CA THR A 72 -2.04 18.12 13.50
C THR A 72 -3.22 18.83 14.17
N ALA A 73 -3.39 20.13 13.91
CA ALA A 73 -4.42 20.97 14.53
C ALA A 73 -5.88 20.53 14.25
N PHE A 74 -6.07 19.48 13.44
CA PHE A 74 -7.36 18.93 13.05
C PHE A 74 -7.68 17.55 13.68
N GLU A 75 -6.81 16.98 14.52
CA GLU A 75 -7.07 15.69 15.17
C GLU A 75 -7.63 15.85 16.61
N TRP A 76 -8.92 15.58 16.78
CA TRP A 76 -9.53 15.32 18.10
C TRP A 76 -9.14 13.91 18.56
N GLY A 77 -7.92 13.78 19.11
CA GLY A 77 -7.40 12.53 19.69
C GLY A 77 -6.08 12.11 19.07
N SER A 78 -5.14 11.65 19.90
CA SER A 78 -3.83 11.19 19.45
C SER A 78 -3.95 9.83 18.73
N VAL A 79 -4.22 9.85 17.43
CA VAL A 79 -4.22 8.62 16.63
C VAL A 79 -2.77 8.18 16.44
N ARG A 80 -2.31 7.23 17.24
CA ARG A 80 -1.05 6.52 16.99
C ARG A 80 -1.24 5.66 15.75
N TYR A 81 -0.61 6.03 14.64
CA TYR A 81 -0.63 5.22 13.44
C TYR A 81 0.29 4.01 13.63
N HIS A 82 -0.32 2.82 13.64
CA HIS A 82 0.39 1.55 13.66
C HIS A 82 0.69 1.12 12.23
N ARG A 83 1.97 0.89 11.93
CA ARG A 83 2.42 0.45 10.60
C ARG A 83 3.22 -0.83 10.71
N TRP A 84 2.82 -1.84 9.96
CA TRP A 84 3.66 -3.01 9.76
C TRP A 84 4.78 -2.70 8.77
N SER A 85 5.98 -3.14 9.12
CA SER A 85 7.18 -3.03 8.29
C SER A 85 8.10 -4.21 8.55
N TRP A 86 9.09 -4.43 7.71
CA TRP A 86 10.10 -5.43 8.01
C TRP A 86 11.02 -4.95 9.15
N GLY A 87 11.51 -5.90 9.92
CA GLY A 87 12.50 -5.71 10.98
C GLY A 87 13.37 -6.94 11.16
N ILE A 88 14.44 -6.78 11.92
CA ILE A 88 15.39 -7.86 12.23
C ILE A 88 14.90 -8.61 13.47
N ALA A 89 14.83 -9.94 13.40
CA ALA A 89 14.29 -10.75 14.48
C ALA A 89 15.22 -10.83 15.71
N LEU A 90 16.54 -10.81 15.50
CA LEU A 90 17.53 -11.03 16.54
C LEU A 90 18.13 -9.70 17.00
N GLU A 91 17.94 -9.35 18.27
CA GLU A 91 18.36 -8.06 18.83
C GLU A 91 19.88 -7.82 18.74
N HIS A 92 20.69 -8.84 19.00
CA HIS A 92 22.15 -8.76 18.89
C HIS A 92 22.67 -8.52 17.46
N GLN A 93 21.83 -8.72 16.43
CA GLN A 93 22.18 -8.43 15.03
C GLN A 93 21.74 -7.03 14.59
N ARG A 94 20.98 -6.31 15.43
CA ARG A 94 20.48 -4.97 15.13
C ARG A 94 21.60 -3.95 15.32
N THR A 95 21.94 -3.31 14.21
CA THR A 95 22.78 -2.12 14.21
C THR A 95 22.02 -1.02 13.48
N PHE A 96 22.33 0.24 13.77
CA PHE A 96 21.66 1.39 13.13
C PHE A 96 21.66 1.29 11.60
N LEU A 97 22.79 0.88 11.01
CA LEU A 97 22.92 0.70 9.56
C LEU A 97 22.04 -0.44 9.03
N ARG A 98 22.01 -1.59 9.72
CA ARG A 98 21.20 -2.74 9.29
C ARG A 98 19.71 -2.48 9.44
N ASP A 99 19.29 -1.86 10.53
CA ASP A 99 17.90 -1.46 10.74
C ASP A 99 17.47 -0.41 9.70
N GLY A 100 18.33 0.57 9.40
CA GLY A 100 18.09 1.56 8.34
C GLY A 100 17.92 0.90 6.97
N LEU A 101 18.82 -0.03 6.61
CA LEU A 101 18.74 -0.78 5.36
C LEU A 101 17.44 -1.58 5.25
N VAL A 102 17.06 -2.31 6.31
CA VAL A 102 15.82 -3.11 6.34
C VAL A 102 14.57 -2.21 6.22
N VAL A 103 14.59 -1.01 6.81
CA VAL A 103 13.51 -0.03 6.64
C VAL A 103 13.40 0.43 5.19
N VAL A 104 14.52 0.74 4.53
CA VAL A 104 14.52 1.14 3.12
C VAL A 104 14.03 0.00 2.23
N LEU A 105 14.50 -1.23 2.47
CA LEU A 105 14.04 -2.42 1.73
C LEU A 105 12.54 -2.66 1.93
N SER A 106 12.04 -2.51 3.17
CA SER A 106 10.61 -2.58 3.45
C SER A 106 9.82 -1.49 2.71
N LEU A 107 10.34 -0.27 2.65
CA LEU A 107 9.70 0.81 1.90
C LEU A 107 9.60 0.46 0.41
N VAL A 108 10.70 0.01 -0.20
CA VAL A 108 10.74 -0.34 -1.62
C VAL A 108 9.85 -1.55 -1.91
N CYS A 109 10.04 -2.66 -1.21
CA CYS A 109 9.31 -3.89 -1.48
C CYS A 109 7.82 -3.75 -1.17
N VAL A 110 7.48 -3.28 0.03
CA VAL A 110 6.08 -3.26 0.48
C VAL A 110 5.33 -2.06 -0.09
N ASN A 111 5.92 -0.85 -0.03
CA ASN A 111 5.16 0.36 -0.36
C ASN A 111 5.24 0.73 -1.81
N ILE A 112 6.40 0.54 -2.43
CA ILE A 112 6.55 0.82 -3.85
C ILE A 112 6.06 -0.39 -4.65
N ILE A 113 6.68 -1.56 -4.52
CA ILE A 113 6.38 -2.70 -5.40
C ILE A 113 4.99 -3.29 -5.16
N ALA A 114 4.60 -3.53 -3.90
CA ALA A 114 3.26 -4.08 -3.63
C ALA A 114 2.15 -3.04 -3.80
N GLY A 115 2.41 -1.80 -3.37
CA GLY A 115 1.41 -0.73 -3.25
C GLY A 115 1.34 0.22 -4.44
N LEU A 116 2.28 1.16 -4.49
CA LEU A 116 2.22 2.32 -5.38
C LEU A 116 2.53 1.99 -6.84
N TRP A 117 3.36 1.00 -7.11
CA TRP A 117 3.76 0.64 -8.47
C TRP A 117 2.60 0.13 -9.32
N PRO A 118 1.78 -0.85 -8.88
CA PRO A 118 0.63 -1.28 -9.66
C PRO A 118 -0.41 -0.17 -9.82
N LEU A 119 -0.55 0.71 -8.82
CA LEU A 119 -1.39 1.90 -8.95
C LEU A 119 -0.84 2.85 -10.02
N ALA A 120 0.47 3.12 -10.04
CA ALA A 120 1.11 3.99 -11.03
C ALA A 120 1.02 3.42 -12.45
N VAL A 121 1.27 2.12 -12.63
CA VAL A 121 1.10 1.43 -13.92
C VAL A 121 -0.35 1.56 -14.39
N PHE A 122 -1.32 1.35 -13.49
CA PHE A 122 -2.72 1.55 -13.81
C PHE A 122 -3.03 3.00 -14.22
N LEU A 123 -2.54 3.99 -13.46
CA LEU A 123 -2.73 5.41 -13.78
C LEU A 123 -2.23 5.74 -15.18
N VAL A 124 -1.02 5.28 -15.53
CA VAL A 124 -0.44 5.49 -16.87
C VAL A 124 -1.30 4.83 -17.94
N VAL A 125 -1.65 3.56 -17.78
CA VAL A 125 -2.48 2.83 -18.76
C VAL A 125 -3.86 3.47 -18.94
N ALA A 126 -4.50 3.89 -17.86
CA ALA A 126 -5.82 4.53 -17.91
C ALA A 126 -5.78 5.88 -18.63
N LEU A 127 -4.72 6.67 -18.40
CA LEU A 127 -4.51 7.96 -19.08
C LEU A 127 -4.20 7.78 -20.56
N GLU A 128 -3.29 6.87 -20.91
CA GLU A 128 -2.90 6.58 -22.29
C GLU A 128 -4.10 6.08 -23.12
N LEU A 129 -4.90 5.18 -22.55
CA LEU A 129 -6.07 4.61 -23.23
C LEU A 129 -7.29 5.53 -23.22
N LYS A 130 -7.24 6.67 -22.52
CA LYS A 130 -8.41 7.54 -22.24
C LYS A 130 -9.63 6.72 -21.79
N ALA A 131 -9.35 5.65 -21.03
CA ALA A 131 -10.28 4.57 -20.78
C ALA A 131 -11.31 4.90 -19.70
N LEU A 132 -11.01 5.88 -18.84
CA LEU A 132 -11.84 6.29 -17.71
C LEU A 132 -12.04 7.80 -17.72
N ALA A 133 -13.28 8.23 -17.55
CA ALA A 133 -13.60 9.61 -17.23
C ALA A 133 -13.19 9.93 -15.79
N TYR A 134 -13.02 11.21 -15.45
CA TYR A 134 -12.63 11.62 -14.09
C TYR A 134 -13.58 11.08 -13.01
N VAL A 135 -14.88 11.01 -13.31
CA VAL A 135 -15.91 10.49 -12.40
C VAL A 135 -15.69 9.03 -12.00
N THR A 136 -15.12 8.20 -12.87
CA THR A 136 -14.82 6.78 -12.57
C THR A 136 -13.38 6.59 -12.12
N PHE A 137 -12.46 7.40 -12.64
CA PHE A 137 -11.04 7.35 -12.33
C PHE A 137 -10.73 7.63 -10.86
N PHE A 138 -11.24 8.73 -10.29
CA PHE A 138 -10.93 9.11 -8.90
C PHE A 138 -11.42 8.08 -7.87
N PRO A 139 -12.69 7.63 -7.91
CA PRO A 139 -13.16 6.59 -6.99
C PRO A 139 -12.36 5.29 -7.10
N THR A 140 -11.93 4.91 -8.31
CA THR A 140 -11.11 3.71 -8.53
C THR A 140 -9.75 3.83 -7.82
N CYS A 141 -9.09 4.99 -7.95
CA CYS A 141 -7.82 5.25 -7.28
C CYS A 141 -7.98 5.22 -5.75
N CYS A 142 -9.02 5.85 -5.21
CA CYS A 142 -9.32 5.81 -3.78
C CYS A 142 -9.57 4.38 -3.28
N ALA A 143 -10.31 3.57 -4.05
CA ALA A 143 -10.57 2.17 -3.71
C ALA A 143 -9.27 1.35 -3.67
N MET A 144 -8.38 1.51 -4.66
CA MET A 144 -7.08 0.83 -4.68
C MET A 144 -6.18 1.25 -3.51
N LEU A 145 -6.13 2.55 -3.19
CA LEU A 145 -5.40 3.05 -2.02
C LEU A 145 -5.95 2.50 -0.71
N ALA A 146 -7.28 2.43 -0.56
CA ALA A 146 -7.94 1.85 0.60
C ALA A 146 -7.65 0.34 0.72
N LEU A 147 -7.68 -0.39 -0.40
CA LEU A 147 -7.30 -1.81 -0.43
C LEU A 147 -5.85 -2.00 0.01
N TYR A 148 -4.92 -1.22 -0.54
CA TYR A 148 -3.53 -1.24 -0.10
C TYR A 148 -3.40 -0.98 1.40
N ALA A 149 -4.15 0.00 1.92
CA ALA A 149 -4.20 0.35 3.33
C ALA A 149 -4.59 -0.81 4.25
N ILE A 150 -5.49 -1.68 3.82
CA ILE A 150 -5.91 -2.85 4.59
C ILE A 150 -4.75 -3.85 4.79
N PHE A 151 -3.89 -4.02 3.79
CA PHE A 151 -2.77 -4.96 3.87
C PHE A 151 -1.61 -4.43 4.72
N TRP A 152 -1.24 -3.15 4.61
CA TRP A 152 -0.12 -2.61 5.42
C TRP A 152 -0.51 -2.21 6.85
N SER A 153 -1.81 -1.96 7.12
CA SER A 153 -2.32 -1.77 8.48
C SER A 153 -2.46 -3.08 9.27
N GLY A 154 -2.29 -4.23 8.62
CA GLY A 154 -2.36 -5.55 9.25
C GLY A 154 -3.78 -6.03 9.57
N ARG A 155 -4.81 -5.40 8.98
CA ARG A 155 -6.20 -5.91 9.04
C ARG A 155 -6.37 -7.21 8.25
N TYR A 156 -5.56 -7.41 7.22
CA TYR A 156 -5.40 -8.71 6.57
C TYR A 156 -4.16 -9.39 7.17
N GLU A 157 -4.36 -10.40 8.03
CA GLU A 157 -3.26 -11.11 8.66
C GLU A 157 -2.40 -11.83 7.62
N VAL A 158 -1.15 -11.38 7.49
CA VAL A 158 -0.13 -12.01 6.66
C VAL A 158 0.72 -12.94 7.52
N ALA A 159 1.17 -14.07 6.97
CA ALA A 159 2.02 -15.02 7.68
C ALA A 159 3.24 -14.33 8.33
N GLY A 160 3.38 -14.52 9.64
CA GLY A 160 4.44 -13.93 10.46
C GLY A 160 4.13 -12.56 11.11
N MET A 161 2.96 -11.94 10.87
CA MET A 161 2.59 -10.69 11.56
C MET A 161 2.21 -10.90 13.04
N ARG A 162 1.50 -11.98 13.40
CA ARG A 162 1.09 -12.27 14.79
C ARG A 162 1.98 -13.23 15.57
N GLU A 163 2.90 -13.92 14.90
CA GLU A 163 3.87 -14.80 15.56
C GLU A 163 4.96 -14.00 16.30
N ALA A 164 5.25 -12.79 15.81
CA ALA A 164 5.95 -11.77 16.57
C ALA A 164 4.95 -11.18 17.58
N GLY A 165 4.80 -11.83 18.74
CA GLY A 165 4.01 -11.27 19.85
C GLY A 165 4.40 -9.81 20.15
N PRO A 166 3.56 -9.04 20.86
CA PRO A 166 3.91 -7.67 21.24
C PRO A 166 5.29 -7.68 21.92
N PRO A 167 6.16 -6.68 21.65
CA PRO A 167 7.44 -6.62 22.33
C PRO A 167 7.19 -6.70 23.83
N LYS A 168 7.85 -7.65 24.51
CA LYS A 168 7.86 -7.68 25.97
C LYS A 168 8.45 -6.35 26.40
N ILE A 169 7.60 -5.46 26.90
CA ILE A 169 8.05 -4.26 27.59
C ILE A 169 8.84 -4.80 28.78
N SER A 170 10.17 -4.66 28.75
CA SER A 170 10.98 -4.94 29.93
C SER A 170 10.55 -3.93 30.98
N GLU A 171 9.83 -4.39 32.00
CA GLU A 171 9.64 -3.63 33.23
C GLU A 171 11.03 -3.43 33.84
N SER A 172 11.53 -2.21 33.74
CA SER A 172 12.72 -1.72 34.45
C SER A 172 12.29 -0.94 35.68
#